data_AF-A0A5S3YIF5-F1
#
_entry.id   AF-A0A5S3YIF5-F1
#
_cell.length_a   1.000
_cell.length_b   1.000
_cell.length_c   1.000
_cell.angle_alpha   90.00
_cell.angle_beta   90.00
_cell.angle_gamma   90.00
#
_symmetry.space_group_name_H-M   'P 1'
#
loop_
_entity.id
_entity.type
_entity.pdbx_description
1 polymer ?
#
loop_
_entity_poly.entity_id
_entity_poly.type
_entity_poly.pdbx_seq_one_letter_code
_entity_poly.pdbx_strand_id
1 'polypeptide(L)'
;VIGSGASQEAYYFVYPPNSGLYKIPLNGDLTQSIASIHYTGSENWDLNIFDFAFHPNSNLLYAMESNGNLHEINVDTATTTFITQLDTAGDSGAFGAAYFDVDGQFYASNNKSGKIHIVDLSTSPVVGYTPTAAIFTSGPKSGQN
;
A
#
# COMPACT_ATOMS: atom_id res chain seq x y z
N VAL A 1 3.06 16.31 -6.14
CA VAL A 1 1.98 17.08 -5.49
C VAL A 1 2.59 18.34 -4.91
N ILE A 2 2.33 19.52 -5.50
CA ILE A 2 2.64 20.79 -4.85
C ILE A 2 1.40 21.20 -4.09
N GLY A 3 1.47 20.95 -2.79
CA GLY A 3 0.39 21.12 -1.85
C GLY A 3 0.27 22.54 -1.34
N SER A 4 -0.44 23.42 -2.03
CA SER A 4 -0.55 24.83 -1.64
C SER A 4 -1.83 25.15 -0.83
N GLY A 5 -2.40 24.18 -0.13
CA GLY A 5 -3.56 24.39 0.75
C GLY A 5 -3.13 24.57 2.21
N ALA A 6 -3.71 25.56 2.90
CA ALA A 6 -3.39 25.92 4.30
C ALA A 6 -3.74 24.83 5.36
N SER A 7 -4.09 23.62 4.93
CA SER A 7 -4.48 22.49 5.80
C SER A 7 -3.92 21.16 5.30
N GLN A 8 -2.84 21.18 4.50
CA GLN A 8 -2.17 19.95 4.13
C GLN A 8 -1.24 19.45 5.24
N GLU A 9 -1.32 18.15 5.49
CA GLU A 9 -0.46 17.44 6.42
C GLU A 9 0.30 16.36 5.65
N ALA A 10 1.54 16.14 6.05
CA ALA A 10 2.39 15.10 5.52
C ALA A 10 2.68 14.10 6.64
N TYR A 11 2.58 12.81 6.31
CA TYR A 11 2.81 11.73 7.25
C TYR A 11 3.71 10.67 6.62
N TYR A 12 4.58 10.08 7.41
CA TYR A 12 5.28 8.84 7.09
C TYR A 12 4.58 7.69 7.80
N PHE A 13 4.22 6.64 7.06
CA PHE A 13 3.50 5.49 7.61
C PHE A 13 4.45 4.30 7.77
N VAL A 14 4.33 3.59 8.89
CA VAL A 14 5.08 2.37 9.17
C VAL A 14 4.16 1.30 9.72
N TYR A 15 4.33 0.07 9.24
CA TYR A 15 3.60 -1.11 9.72
C TYR A 15 4.60 -2.17 10.19
N PRO A 16 5.02 -2.15 11.46
CA PRO A 16 5.79 -3.23 12.03
C PRO A 16 4.89 -4.46 12.24
N PRO A 17 5.32 -5.67 11.85
CA PRO A 17 4.55 -6.89 12.07
C PRO A 17 4.11 -7.03 13.54
N ASN A 18 2.86 -7.44 13.76
CA ASN A 18 2.22 -7.63 15.07
C ASN A 18 2.09 -6.37 15.94
N SER A 19 2.46 -5.19 15.45
CA SER A 19 2.36 -3.93 16.21
C SER A 19 1.29 -2.98 15.67
N GLY A 20 0.83 -3.20 14.43
CA GLY A 20 -0.14 -2.33 13.77
C GLY A 20 0.49 -1.20 12.96
N LEU A 21 -0.37 -0.36 12.38
CA LEU A 21 -0.01 0.79 11.56
C LEU A 21 0.22 2.02 12.45
N TYR A 22 1.32 2.72 12.19
CA TYR A 22 1.62 4.00 12.79
C TYR A 22 1.78 5.07 11.71
N LYS A 23 1.40 6.30 12.03
CA LYS A 23 1.78 7.49 11.26
C LYS A 23 2.72 8.38 12.07
N ILE A 24 3.67 8.99 11.38
CA ILE A 24 4.66 9.92 11.93
C ILE A 24 4.41 11.27 11.24
N PRO A 25 4.02 12.32 11.98
CA PRO A 25 3.77 13.65 11.42
C PRO A 25 5.06 14.28 10.91
N LEU A 26 5.02 14.87 9.72
CA LEU A 26 6.17 15.51 9.04
C LEU A 26 6.04 17.03 8.90
N ASN A 27 4.98 17.61 9.48
CA ASN A 27 4.66 19.04 9.41
C ASN A 27 5.23 19.87 10.58
N GLY A 28 5.90 19.23 11.55
CA GLY A 28 6.50 19.88 12.73
C GLY A 28 8.01 20.17 12.60
N ASP A 29 8.65 20.46 13.73
CA ASP A 29 10.11 20.58 13.82
C ASP A 29 10.77 19.19 13.72
N LEU A 30 11.32 18.89 12.54
CA LEU A 30 11.96 17.61 12.25
C LEU A 30 13.35 17.45 12.89
N THR A 31 13.84 18.44 13.65
CA THR A 31 15.10 18.34 14.40
C THR A 31 14.91 17.81 15.82
N GLN A 32 13.66 17.68 16.27
CA GLN A 32 13.31 17.19 17.60
C GLN A 32 12.77 15.75 17.53
N SER A 33 12.58 15.14 18.70
CA SER A 33 11.91 13.84 18.79
C SER A 33 10.46 13.95 18.29
N ILE A 34 10.07 13.07 17.37
CA ILE A 34 8.71 12.99 16.83
C ILE A 34 8.04 11.74 17.40
N ALA A 35 6.88 11.92 18.03
CA ALA A 35 6.06 10.79 18.47
C ALA A 35 5.26 10.22 17.30
N SER A 36 5.28 8.89 17.14
CA SER A 36 4.37 8.21 16.23
C SER A 36 2.96 8.12 16.83
N ILE A 37 1.96 8.10 15.96
CA ILE A 37 0.55 7.95 16.31
C ILE A 37 0.09 6.58 15.82
N HIS A 38 -0.36 5.74 16.74
CA HIS A 38 -0.86 4.40 16.44
C HIS A 38 -2.30 4.44 15.92
N TYR A 39 -2.60 3.69 14.85
CA TYR A 39 -3.98 3.41 14.43
C TYR A 39 -4.55 2.27 15.26
N THR A 40 -5.33 2.61 16.29
CA THR A 40 -5.94 1.63 17.19
C THR A 40 -6.73 0.56 16.43
N GLY A 41 -6.49 -0.71 16.75
CA GLY A 41 -7.15 -1.86 16.14
C GLY A 41 -6.36 -2.48 14.99
N SER A 42 -5.41 -1.74 14.40
CA SER A 42 -4.58 -2.24 13.30
C SER A 42 -3.62 -3.35 13.68
N GLU A 43 -3.32 -3.50 14.97
CA GLU A 43 -2.58 -4.65 15.52
C GLU A 43 -3.34 -5.98 15.38
N ASN A 44 -4.65 -5.93 15.11
CA ASN A 44 -5.53 -7.09 14.98
C ASN A 44 -5.90 -7.44 13.54
N TRP A 45 -5.26 -6.81 12.54
CA TRP A 45 -5.58 -7.10 11.13
C TRP A 45 -5.27 -8.54 10.71
N ASP A 46 -4.36 -9.23 11.42
CA ASP A 46 -3.92 -10.60 11.10
C ASP A 46 -3.45 -10.75 9.64
N LEU A 47 -2.75 -9.73 9.13
CA LEU A 47 -2.22 -9.67 7.77
C LEU A 47 -0.69 -9.67 7.76
N ASN A 48 -0.12 -10.45 6.85
CA ASN A 48 1.31 -10.43 6.57
C ASN A 48 1.62 -9.48 5.41
N ILE A 49 1.51 -8.18 5.68
CA ILE A 49 1.70 -7.10 4.70
C ILE A 49 3.18 -6.97 4.34
N PHE A 50 3.49 -7.14 3.06
CA PHE A 50 4.84 -6.92 2.52
C PHE A 50 5.03 -5.49 2.03
N ASP A 51 3.98 -4.90 1.46
CA ASP A 51 3.95 -3.47 1.15
C ASP A 51 2.50 -2.98 1.00
N PHE A 52 2.31 -1.67 1.05
CA PHE A 52 1.02 -1.01 0.91
C PHE A 52 1.13 0.38 0.31
N ALA A 53 0.01 0.90 -0.19
CA ALA A 53 -0.12 2.29 -0.58
C ALA A 53 -1.52 2.83 -0.29
N PHE A 54 -1.63 4.13 -0.01
CA PHE A 54 -2.92 4.80 0.07
C PHE A 54 -3.44 5.15 -1.31
N HIS A 55 -4.70 4.83 -1.57
CA HIS A 55 -5.37 5.21 -2.81
C HIS A 55 -5.53 6.74 -2.87
N PRO A 56 -5.25 7.39 -4.02
CA PRO A 56 -5.15 8.85 -4.14
C PRO A 56 -6.44 9.60 -3.82
N ASN A 57 -7.61 8.96 -3.99
CA ASN A 57 -8.91 9.63 -3.94
C ASN A 57 -9.83 9.17 -2.81
N SER A 58 -9.63 7.96 -2.26
CA SER A 58 -10.54 7.35 -1.26
C SER A 58 -9.96 7.31 0.14
N ASN A 59 -8.66 7.58 0.30
CA ASN A 59 -7.90 7.41 1.54
C ASN A 59 -7.89 5.98 2.10
N LEU A 60 -8.37 4.98 1.36
CA LEU A 60 -8.23 3.58 1.72
C LEU A 60 -6.79 3.11 1.46
N LEU A 61 -6.29 2.25 2.34
CA LEU A 61 -4.98 1.62 2.19
C LEU A 61 -5.16 0.30 1.44
N TYR A 62 -4.39 0.09 0.38
CA TYR A 62 -4.31 -1.18 -0.31
C TYR A 62 -3.00 -1.87 0.04
N ALA A 63 -3.08 -3.09 0.55
CA ALA A 63 -1.96 -3.87 1.06
C ALA A 63 -1.82 -5.19 0.31
N MET A 64 -0.57 -5.61 0.12
CA MET A 64 -0.21 -6.84 -0.56
C MET A 64 0.47 -7.81 0.40
N GLU A 65 0.04 -9.07 0.38
CA GLU A 65 0.78 -10.17 1.00
C GLU A 65 1.69 -10.87 -0.03
N SER A 66 2.66 -11.65 0.44
CA SER A 66 3.64 -12.33 -0.44
C SER A 66 3.06 -13.32 -1.44
N ASN A 67 1.85 -13.83 -1.20
CA ASN A 67 1.14 -14.74 -2.09
C ASN A 67 0.29 -14.03 -3.14
N GLY A 68 0.32 -12.69 -3.18
CA GLY A 68 -0.48 -11.89 -4.11
C GLY A 68 -1.88 -11.54 -3.59
N ASN A 69 -2.22 -11.85 -2.34
CA ASN A 69 -3.46 -11.38 -1.74
C ASN A 69 -3.45 -9.86 -1.66
N LEU A 70 -4.48 -9.25 -2.25
CA LEU A 70 -4.76 -7.83 -2.18
C LEU A 70 -5.85 -7.58 -1.13
N HIS A 71 -5.57 -6.70 -0.19
CA HIS A 71 -6.51 -6.26 0.83
C HIS A 71 -6.79 -4.77 0.68
N GLU A 72 -8.04 -4.38 0.87
CA GLU A 72 -8.49 -3.00 1.03
C GLU A 72 -8.76 -2.74 2.50
N ILE A 73 -8.20 -1.66 3.04
CA ILE A 73 -8.18 -1.40 4.47
C ILE A 73 -8.64 0.03 4.74
N ASN A 74 -9.69 0.15 5.55
CA ASN A 74 -10.07 1.41 6.16
C ASN A 74 -9.34 1.54 7.50
N VAL A 75 -8.34 2.42 7.54
CA VAL A 75 -7.47 2.62 8.70
C VAL A 75 -8.20 3.31 9.86
N ASP A 76 -9.20 4.14 9.59
CA ASP A 76 -9.95 4.88 10.61
C ASP A 76 -10.93 3.96 11.36
N THR A 77 -11.48 2.95 10.68
CA THR A 77 -12.37 1.95 11.28
C THR A 77 -11.67 0.61 11.57
N ALA A 78 -10.35 0.54 11.37
CA ALA A 78 -9.54 -0.67 11.47
C ALA A 78 -10.14 -1.89 10.75
N THR A 79 -10.83 -1.67 9.63
CA THR A 79 -11.54 -2.74 8.90
C THR A 79 -10.73 -3.18 7.71
N THR A 80 -10.52 -4.50 7.57
CA THR A 80 -9.85 -5.12 6.43
C THR A 80 -10.86 -5.87 5.57
N THR A 81 -10.71 -5.77 4.25
CA THR A 81 -11.50 -6.50 3.27
C THR A 81 -10.55 -7.20 2.30
N PHE A 82 -10.58 -8.53 2.29
CA PHE A 82 -9.91 -9.30 1.24
C PHE A 82 -10.61 -9.05 -0.09
N ILE A 83 -9.86 -8.57 -1.09
CA ILE A 83 -10.41 -8.26 -2.41
C ILE A 83 -10.29 -9.45 -3.34
N THR A 84 -9.05 -9.91 -3.55
CA THR A 84 -8.74 -11.01 -4.44
C THR A 84 -7.29 -11.46 -4.23
N GLN A 85 -6.96 -12.66 -4.68
CA GLN A 85 -5.58 -13.03 -4.94
C GLN A 85 -5.26 -12.65 -6.39
N LEU A 86 -4.35 -11.70 -6.60
CA LEU A 86 -3.99 -11.24 -7.92
C LEU A 86 -3.29 -12.35 -8.71
N ASP A 87 -3.78 -12.62 -9.93
CA ASP A 87 -3.06 -13.48 -10.87
C ASP A 87 -1.88 -12.71 -11.45
N THR A 88 -0.69 -12.99 -10.91
CA THR A 88 0.57 -12.34 -11.31
C THR A 88 1.23 -13.06 -12.51
N ALA A 89 0.46 -13.84 -13.28
CA ALA A 89 0.92 -14.62 -14.42
C ALA A 89 2.11 -15.55 -14.05
N GLY A 90 2.01 -16.20 -12.89
CA GLY A 90 3.03 -17.11 -12.36
C GLY A 90 4.26 -16.42 -11.75
N ASP A 91 4.22 -15.10 -11.56
CA ASP A 91 5.30 -14.38 -10.90
C ASP A 91 5.24 -14.59 -9.37
N SER A 92 6.30 -15.22 -8.84
CA SER A 92 6.37 -15.69 -7.45
C SER A 92 7.34 -14.84 -6.63
N GLY A 93 7.10 -14.72 -5.33
CA GLY A 93 7.97 -14.00 -4.40
C GLY A 93 7.35 -12.73 -3.85
N ALA A 94 8.03 -12.12 -2.89
CA ALA A 94 7.55 -10.93 -2.20
C ALA A 94 7.45 -9.71 -3.11
N PHE A 95 6.39 -8.92 -2.90
CA PHE A 95 6.25 -7.58 -3.48
C PHE A 95 6.88 -6.56 -2.53
N GLY A 96 7.87 -5.80 -2.99
CA GLY A 96 8.66 -4.90 -2.14
C GLY A 96 8.52 -3.41 -2.47
N ALA A 97 7.65 -3.08 -3.43
CA ALA A 97 7.21 -1.71 -3.67
C ALA A 97 5.72 -1.74 -4.04
N ALA A 98 4.90 -0.93 -3.38
CA ALA A 98 3.51 -0.67 -3.72
C ALA A 98 3.29 0.85 -3.87
N TYR A 99 2.60 1.29 -4.93
CA TYR A 99 2.30 2.70 -5.14
C TYR A 99 1.11 2.90 -6.09
N PHE A 100 0.52 4.09 -6.03
CA PHE A 100 -0.55 4.50 -6.92
C PHE A 100 -0.09 5.61 -7.87
N ASP A 101 -0.67 5.65 -9.08
CA ASP A 101 -0.74 6.91 -9.83
C ASP A 101 -1.97 7.75 -9.42
N VAL A 102 -2.18 8.89 -10.09
CA VAL A 102 -3.29 9.80 -9.79
C VAL A 102 -4.66 9.28 -10.25
N ASP A 103 -4.67 8.36 -11.22
CA ASP A 103 -5.88 7.80 -11.83
C ASP A 103 -6.39 6.56 -11.05
N GLY A 104 -5.68 6.16 -9.99
CA GLY A 104 -6.04 5.02 -9.14
C GLY A 104 -5.50 3.69 -9.66
N GLN A 105 -4.50 3.71 -10.55
CA GLN A 105 -3.78 2.50 -10.91
C GLN A 105 -2.81 2.12 -9.80
N PHE A 106 -2.94 0.90 -9.30
CA PHE A 106 -2.05 0.34 -8.29
C PHE A 106 -0.92 -0.44 -8.94
N TYR A 107 0.30 -0.18 -8.50
CA TYR A 107 1.51 -0.82 -9.00
C TYR A 107 2.17 -1.61 -7.88
N ALA A 108 2.55 -2.85 -8.16
CA ALA A 108 3.27 -3.71 -7.23
C ALA A 108 4.53 -4.29 -7.89
N SER A 109 5.71 -4.02 -7.32
CA SER A 109 6.98 -4.53 -7.82
C SER A 109 7.36 -5.84 -7.13
N ASN A 110 7.67 -6.87 -7.92
CA ASN A 110 8.11 -8.17 -7.41
C ASN A 110 9.63 -8.21 -7.27
N ASN A 111 10.12 -8.50 -6.06
CA ASN A 111 11.56 -8.45 -5.74
C ASN A 111 12.39 -9.50 -6.50
N LYS A 112 11.79 -10.65 -6.81
CA LYS A 112 12.48 -11.80 -7.43
C LYS A 112 12.61 -11.61 -8.94
N SER A 113 11.56 -11.19 -9.61
CA SER A 113 11.54 -11.04 -11.07
C SER A 113 11.94 -9.63 -11.52
N GLY A 114 11.77 -8.62 -10.67
CA GLY A 114 11.85 -7.21 -11.02
C GLY A 114 10.63 -6.70 -11.77
N LYS A 115 9.65 -7.54 -12.10
CA LYS A 115 8.44 -7.11 -12.81
C LYS A 115 7.60 -6.18 -11.93
N ILE A 116 7.02 -5.18 -12.57
CA ILE A 116 6.03 -4.28 -11.98
C ILE A 116 4.69 -4.67 -12.57
N HIS A 117 3.76 -5.06 -11.70
CA HIS A 117 2.39 -5.39 -12.05
C HIS A 117 1.51 -4.16 -11.84
N ILE A 118 0.53 -3.96 -12.70
CA ILE A 118 -0.49 -2.91 -12.61
C ILE A 118 -1.86 -3.54 -12.37
N VAL A 119 -2.65 -2.91 -11.51
CA VAL A 119 -4.00 -3.30 -11.13
C VAL A 119 -4.90 -2.07 -11.22
N ASP A 120 -6.02 -2.16 -11.93
CA ASP A 120 -7.00 -1.08 -12.00
C ASP A 120 -7.84 -1.04 -10.72
N LEU A 121 -7.61 0.00 -9.92
CA LEU A 121 -8.37 0.35 -8.73
C LEU A 121 -8.89 1.79 -8.83
N SER A 122 -9.11 2.28 -10.06
CA SER A 122 -9.67 3.61 -10.33
C SER A 122 -11.01 3.86 -9.64
N THR A 123 -11.74 2.78 -9.34
CA THR A 123 -12.95 2.79 -8.51
C THR A 123 -12.65 2.21 -7.13
N SER A 124 -12.58 3.08 -6.12
CA SER A 124 -12.35 2.69 -4.72
C SER A 124 -13.48 3.26 -3.84
N PRO A 125 -14.12 2.46 -2.96
CA PRO A 125 -13.81 1.07 -2.63
C PRO A 125 -14.19 0.07 -3.74
N VAL A 126 -13.58 -1.12 -3.69
CA VAL A 126 -13.86 -2.21 -4.63
C VAL A 126 -15.22 -2.85 -4.32
N VAL A 127 -16.23 -2.51 -5.12
CA VAL A 127 -17.60 -3.04 -4.97
C VAL A 127 -18.13 -3.49 -6.32
N GLY A 128 -18.54 -4.76 -6.41
CA GLY A 128 -19.20 -5.29 -7.61
C GLY A 128 -18.26 -5.62 -8.77
N TYR A 129 -16.95 -5.64 -8.56
CA TYR A 129 -15.96 -6.09 -9.54
C TYR A 129 -14.76 -6.78 -8.87
N THR A 130 -14.02 -7.58 -9.63
CA THR A 130 -12.77 -8.21 -9.18
C THR A 130 -11.61 -7.65 -10.01
N PRO A 131 -10.65 -6.94 -9.40
CA PRO A 131 -9.51 -6.42 -10.12
C PRO A 131 -8.56 -7.55 -10.56
N THR A 132 -7.87 -7.35 -11.67
CA THR A 132 -6.85 -8.28 -12.21
C THR A 132 -5.53 -7.57 -12.36
N ALA A 133 -4.42 -8.30 -12.18
CA ALA A 133 -3.09 -7.79 -12.43
C ALA A 133 -2.66 -8.02 -13.89
N ALA A 134 -1.86 -7.09 -14.43
CA ALA A 134 -1.14 -7.23 -15.68
C ALA A 134 0.31 -6.79 -15.51
N ILE A 135 1.23 -7.28 -16.34
CA ILE A 135 2.61 -6.79 -16.34
C ILE A 135 2.63 -5.41 -17.00
N PHE A 136 3.06 -4.40 -16.24
CA PHE A 136 3.27 -3.05 -16.75
C PHE A 136 4.65 -2.90 -17.39
N THR A 137 5.70 -3.29 -16.66
CA THR A 137 7.08 -3.21 -17.11
C THR A 137 8.00 -4.11 -16.28
N SER A 138 9.29 -4.14 -16.61
CA SER A 138 10.34 -4.78 -15.82
C SER A 138 11.27 -3.71 -15.23
N GLY A 139 11.37 -3.66 -13.92
CA GLY A 139 12.35 -2.88 -13.15
C GLY A 139 13.62 -3.68 -12.81
N PRO A 140 14.52 -3.11 -11.99
CA PRO A 140 15.73 -3.79 -11.55
C PRO A 140 15.40 -4.96 -10.62
N LYS A 141 16.09 -6.09 -10.81
CA LYS A 141 15.99 -7.26 -9.92
C LYS A 141 16.84 -7.01 -8.66
N SER A 142 16.31 -7.33 -7.48
CA SER A 142 16.98 -7.06 -6.18
C SER A 142 18.39 -7.64 -6.00
N GLY A 143 18.82 -8.58 -6.86
CA GLY A 143 20.16 -9.18 -6.84
C GLY A 143 21.12 -8.64 -7.91
N GLN A 144 20.80 -7.51 -8.56
CA GLN A 144 21.66 -6.84 -9.56
C GLN A 144 22.06 -5.41 -9.15
N ASN A 145 21.87 -5.06 -7.87
CA ASN A 145 22.37 -3.81 -7.30
C ASN A 145 23.78 -3.98 -6.76
#